data_AF-A0A1Y1WI42-F1
#
_entry.id   AF-A0A1Y1WI42-F1
#
_cell.length_a   1.000
_cell.length_b   1.000
_cell.length_c   1.000
_cell.angle_alpha   90.00
_cell.angle_beta   90.00
_cell.angle_gamma   90.00
#
_symmetry.space_group_name_H-M   'P 1'
#
loop_
_entity.id
_entity.type
_entity.pdbx_description
1 polymer ?
#
loop_
_entity_poly.entity_id
_entity_poly.type
_entity_poly.pdbx_seq_one_letter_code
_entity_poly.pdbx_strand_id
1 'polypeptide(L)'
;EEAEGLVPYGPVLPMDPKRVLSYSHSVAGIRAIRAAPTHLESTSLVAAYGLDLFFTRTSPSGTFDQLSPSFSKTNLIVTILALTIGCVVGGPLVRRKVTKQAW
;
A
#
# COMPACT_ATOMS: atom_id res chain seq x y z
N GLU A 1 -27.86 -1.46 -9.65
CA GLU A 1 -27.06 -2.62 -9.20
C GLU A 1 -25.64 -2.62 -9.77
N GLU A 2 -25.40 -2.56 -11.09
CA GLU A 2 -24.02 -2.50 -11.64
C GLU A 2 -23.21 -1.28 -11.21
N ALA A 3 -23.84 -0.14 -10.92
CA ALA A 3 -23.15 1.06 -10.44
C ALA A 3 -22.60 0.96 -9.00
N GLU A 4 -23.06 -0.02 -8.21
CA GLU A 4 -22.70 -0.17 -6.79
C GLU A 4 -21.58 -1.19 -6.55
N GLY A 5 -21.12 -1.90 -7.59
CA GLY A 5 -20.05 -2.89 -7.49
C GLY A 5 -20.40 -4.09 -6.60
N LEU A 6 -21.69 -4.41 -6.44
CA LEU A 6 -22.15 -5.51 -5.60
C LEU A 6 -21.72 -6.86 -6.18
N VAL A 7 -21.19 -7.72 -5.30
CA VAL A 7 -20.87 -9.11 -5.65
C VAL A 7 -22.18 -9.92 -5.70
N PRO A 8 -22.40 -10.78 -6.72
CA PRO A 8 -23.58 -11.62 -6.77
C PRO A 8 -23.67 -12.55 -5.54
N TYR A 9 -24.90 -12.92 -5.18
CA TYR A 9 -25.15 -13.78 -4.03
C TYR A 9 -24.43 -15.13 -4.16
N GLY A 10 -23.57 -15.43 -3.19
CA GLY A 10 -22.92 -16.72 -3.01
C GLY A 10 -23.35 -17.35 -1.69
N PRO A 11 -24.06 -18.49 -1.68
CA PRO A 11 -24.52 -19.13 -0.45
C PRO A 11 -23.39 -19.77 0.37
N VAL A 12 -22.23 -20.01 -0.27
CA VAL A 12 -21.06 -20.63 0.35
C VAL A 12 -19.96 -19.59 0.50
N LEU A 13 -19.50 -19.37 1.73
CA LEU A 13 -18.34 -18.54 2.04
C LEU A 13 -17.09 -19.42 2.14
N PRO A 14 -16.22 -19.46 1.12
CA PRO A 14 -14.99 -20.24 1.20
C PRO A 14 -14.05 -19.66 2.25
N MET A 15 -13.45 -20.53 3.06
CA MET A 15 -12.40 -20.13 3.99
C MET A 15 -11.09 -20.00 3.22
N ASP A 16 -10.56 -18.78 3.13
CA ASP A 16 -9.26 -18.51 2.52
C ASP A 16 -8.16 -18.56 3.60
N PRO A 17 -7.21 -19.51 3.53
CA PRO A 17 -6.10 -19.59 4.48
C PRO A 17 -5.25 -18.32 4.53
N LYS A 18 -5.21 -17.52 3.46
CA LYS A 18 -4.46 -16.25 3.42
C LYS A 18 -5.07 -15.17 4.31
N ARG A 19 -6.35 -15.30 4.68
CA ARG A 19 -7.05 -14.37 5.58
C ARG A 19 -6.90 -14.75 7.05
N VAL A 20 -6.22 -15.86 7.36
CA VAL A 20 -5.97 -16.29 8.74
C VAL A 20 -4.79 -15.52 9.33
N LEU A 21 -5.08 -14.64 10.29
CA LEU A 21 -4.08 -13.77 10.91
C LEU A 21 -3.01 -14.51 11.72
N SER A 22 -3.35 -15.66 12.31
CA SER A 22 -2.41 -16.44 13.12
C SER A 22 -1.49 -17.33 12.30
N TYR A 23 -1.69 -17.43 10.98
CA TYR A 23 -0.91 -18.26 10.05
C TYR A 23 -0.69 -19.70 10.58
N SER A 24 0.49 -20.00 11.13
CA SER A 24 0.84 -21.32 11.70
C SER A 24 0.69 -21.41 13.22
N HIS A 25 0.35 -20.30 13.90
CA HIS A 25 0.15 -20.28 15.35
C HIS A 25 -1.28 -20.72 15.68
N SER A 26 -1.38 -21.86 16.36
CA SER A 26 -2.62 -22.30 17.00
C SER A 26 -2.72 -21.63 18.36
N VAL A 27 -3.76 -20.81 18.56
CA VAL A 27 -3.99 -20.06 19.81
C VAL A 27 -5.15 -20.72 20.53
N ALA A 28 -4.85 -21.44 21.62
CA ALA A 28 -5.87 -22.22 22.32
C ALA A 28 -6.62 -21.36 23.35
N GLY A 29 -7.89 -21.69 23.56
CA GLY A 29 -8.68 -21.13 24.66
C GLY A 29 -8.87 -19.61 24.62
N ILE A 30 -9.03 -19.02 23.43
CA ILE A 30 -9.33 -17.58 23.27
C ILE A 30 -10.63 -17.25 24.00
N ARG A 31 -10.57 -16.30 24.93
CA ARG A 31 -11.75 -15.80 25.67
C ARG A 31 -12.32 -14.56 25.01
N ALA A 32 -11.46 -13.71 24.48
CA ALA A 32 -11.89 -12.50 23.80
C ALA A 32 -10.85 -12.01 22.79
N ILE A 33 -11.35 -11.27 21.80
CA ILE A 33 -10.55 -10.58 20.78
C ILE A 33 -10.86 -9.09 20.91
N ARG A 34 -9.82 -8.27 20.94
CA ARG A 34 -9.91 -6.80 20.99
C ARG A 34 -9.20 -6.22 19.78
N ALA A 35 -9.86 -5.29 19.13
CA ALA A 35 -9.26 -4.45 18.10
C ALA A 35 -9.09 -3.04 18.65
N ALA A 36 -7.95 -2.42 18.35
CA ALA A 36 -7.66 -1.03 18.70
C ALA A 36 -7.16 -0.27 17.46
N PRO A 37 -7.55 1.01 17.33
CA PRO A 37 -7.05 1.86 16.25
C PRO A 37 -5.56 2.15 16.44
N THR A 38 -4.89 2.50 15.36
CA THR A 38 -3.53 3.05 15.40
C THR A 38 -3.52 4.47 14.84
N HIS A 39 -2.38 5.15 14.92
CA HIS A 39 -2.18 6.43 14.25
C HIS A 39 -2.24 6.33 12.72
N LEU A 40 -2.00 5.13 12.16
CA LEU A 40 -2.11 4.86 10.73
C LEU A 40 -3.52 4.34 10.46
N GLU A 41 -4.33 5.16 9.79
CA GLU A 41 -5.73 4.90 9.46
C GLU A 41 -5.94 3.56 8.76
N SER A 42 -4.98 3.14 7.93
CA SER A 42 -5.07 1.90 7.18
C SER A 42 -4.89 0.64 8.04
N THR A 43 -4.50 0.80 9.31
CA THR A 43 -4.06 -0.31 10.15
C THR A 43 -4.70 -0.35 11.54
N SER A 44 -4.98 -1.56 12.00
CA SER A 44 -5.57 -1.84 13.32
C SER A 44 -4.76 -2.89 14.06
N LEU A 45 -4.68 -2.76 15.38
CA LEU A 45 -4.08 -3.76 16.26
C LEU A 45 -5.15 -4.75 16.68
N VAL A 46 -4.84 -6.04 16.59
CA VAL A 46 -5.72 -7.13 17.00
C VAL A 46 -5.01 -7.95 18.06
N ALA A 47 -5.62 -8.03 19.24
CA ALA A 47 -5.17 -8.83 20.36
C ALA A 47 -6.21 -9.91 20.67
N ALA A 48 -5.81 -11.17 20.65
CA ALA A 48 -6.61 -12.29 21.15
C ALA A 48 -5.98 -12.76 22.47
N TYR A 49 -6.79 -12.88 23.53
CA TYR A 49 -6.32 -13.30 24.84
C TYR A 49 -7.24 -14.35 25.45
N GLY A 50 -6.65 -15.23 26.26
CA GLY A 50 -7.33 -16.34 26.90
C GLY A 50 -6.36 -17.19 27.72
N LEU A 51 -6.16 -18.44 27.33
CA LEU A 51 -5.02 -19.24 27.81
C LEU A 51 -3.71 -18.70 27.19
N ASP A 52 -3.73 -18.53 25.88
CA ASP A 52 -2.61 -17.97 25.10
C ASP A 52 -2.87 -16.49 24.76
N LEU A 53 -1.79 -15.75 24.52
CA LEU A 53 -1.81 -14.36 24.06
C LEU A 53 -1.29 -14.29 22.62
N PHE A 54 -2.11 -13.75 21.73
CA PHE A 54 -1.74 -13.49 20.35
C PHE A 54 -1.99 -12.03 19.99
N PHE A 55 -1.01 -11.40 19.35
CA PHE A 55 -1.08 -10.00 18.98
C PHE A 55 -0.55 -9.81 17.57
N THR A 56 -1.29 -9.07 16.75
CA THR A 56 -0.90 -8.79 15.37
C THR A 56 -1.45 -7.43 14.91
N ARG A 57 -0.84 -6.89 13.85
CA ARG A 57 -1.33 -5.71 13.15
C ARG A 57 -1.94 -6.15 11.83
N THR A 58 -3.14 -5.69 11.54
CA THR A 58 -3.85 -5.99 10.29
C THR A 58 -4.16 -4.72 9.51
N SER A 59 -4.19 -4.81 8.19
CA SER A 59 -4.51 -3.71 7.28
C SER A 59 -5.58 -4.20 6.29
N PRO A 60 -6.88 -4.11 6.63
CA PRO A 60 -7.94 -4.74 5.85
C PRO A 60 -8.05 -4.18 4.42
N SER A 61 -7.71 -2.91 4.23
CA SER A 61 -7.71 -2.22 2.94
C SER A 61 -6.32 -2.09 2.31
N GLY A 62 -5.32 -2.81 2.85
CA GLY A 62 -3.91 -2.58 2.55
C GLY A 62 -3.38 -1.29 3.19
N THR A 63 -2.05 -1.10 3.15
CA THR A 63 -1.39 0.04 3.81
C THR A 63 -1.33 1.27 2.90
N PHE A 64 -2.45 1.95 2.70
CA PHE A 64 -2.53 3.09 1.77
C PHE A 64 -1.88 4.38 2.29
N ASP A 65 -1.74 4.50 3.61
CA ASP A 65 -1.08 5.63 4.29
C ASP A 65 0.42 5.40 4.51
N GLN A 66 0.96 4.29 4.01
CA GLN A 66 2.36 3.93 4.11
C GLN A 66 2.98 3.71 2.73
N LEU A 67 4.18 4.26 2.51
CA LEU A 67 4.93 3.98 1.29
C LEU A 67 5.27 2.48 1.22
N SER A 68 4.96 1.85 0.09
CA SER A 68 5.25 0.43 -0.11
C SER A 68 6.73 0.12 0.14
N PRO A 69 7.06 -0.95 0.89
CA PRO A 69 8.44 -1.36 1.10
C PRO A 69 9.14 -1.76 -0.21
N SER A 70 8.39 -2.15 -1.24
CA SER A 70 8.91 -2.48 -2.57
C SER A 70 9.06 -1.29 -3.51
N PHE A 71 8.84 -0.05 -3.04
CA PHE A 71 8.93 1.14 -3.88
C PHE A 71 10.37 1.42 -4.32
N SER A 72 10.62 1.44 -5.63
CA SER A 72 11.94 1.70 -6.21
C SER A 72 12.33 3.17 -6.12
N LYS A 73 12.93 3.56 -5.00
CA LYS A 73 13.51 4.89 -4.79
C LYS A 73 14.61 5.20 -5.81
N THR A 74 15.37 4.19 -6.23
CA THR A 74 16.45 4.33 -7.21
C THR A 74 15.93 4.81 -8.57
N ASN A 75 14.88 4.17 -9.09
CA ASN A 75 14.30 4.57 -10.37
C ASN A 75 13.76 6.00 -10.32
N LEU A 76 13.13 6.38 -9.20
CA LEU A 76 12.63 7.74 -9.00
C LEU A 76 13.77 8.78 -9.01
N ILE A 77 14.89 8.51 -8.35
CA ILE A 77 16.03 9.42 -8.36
C ILE A 77 16.65 9.53 -9.76
N VAL A 78 16.79 8.41 -10.46
CA VAL A 78 17.37 8.37 -11.82
C VAL A 78 16.51 9.17 -12.81
N THR A 79 15.19 9.03 -12.78
CA THR A 79 14.30 9.78 -13.68
C THR A 79 14.35 11.27 -13.39
N ILE A 80 14.34 11.68 -12.12
CA ILE A 80 14.51 13.10 -11.73
C ILE A 80 15.83 13.63 -12.28
N LEU A 81 16.94 12.89 -12.11
CA LEU A 81 18.24 13.33 -12.59
C LEU A 81 18.27 13.43 -14.13
N ALA A 82 17.74 12.45 -14.84
CA ALA A 82 17.67 12.47 -16.30
C ALA A 82 16.84 13.66 -16.82
N LEU A 83 15.67 13.92 -16.22
CA LEU A 83 14.82 15.06 -16.60
C LEU A 83 15.49 16.41 -16.30
N THR A 84 16.16 16.55 -15.15
CA THR A 84 16.85 17.79 -14.79
C THR A 84 17.99 18.09 -15.77
N ILE A 85 18.82 17.10 -16.11
CA ILE A 85 19.88 17.25 -17.13
C ILE A 85 19.26 17.62 -18.48
N GLY A 86 18.19 16.93 -18.87
CA GLY A 86 17.46 17.21 -20.11
C GLY A 86 16.96 18.65 -20.19
N CYS A 87 16.42 19.20 -19.10
CA CYS A 87 15.97 20.59 -19.03
C CYS A 87 17.13 21.59 -19.10
N VAL A 88 18.21 21.35 -18.34
CA VAL A 88 19.38 22.24 -18.29
C VAL A 88 20.07 22.33 -19.65
N VAL A 89 20.15 21.21 -20.38
CA VAL A 89 20.74 21.19 -21.73
C VAL A 89 19.74 21.68 -22.78
N GLY A 90 18.47 21.31 -22.65
CA GLY A 90 17.41 21.67 -23.59
C GLY A 90 17.13 23.16 -23.66
N GLY A 91 17.09 23.87 -22.53
CA GLY A 91 16.80 25.32 -22.49
C GLY A 91 17.73 26.16 -23.37
N PRO A 92 19.07 26.07 -23.20
CA PRO A 92 20.04 26.75 -24.05
C PRO A 92 19.95 26.34 -25.53
N LEU A 93 19.71 25.06 -25.84
CA LEU A 93 19.58 24.58 -27.21
C LEU A 93 18.35 25.16 -27.92
N VAL A 94 17.22 25.22 -27.24
CA VAL A 94 15.99 25.81 -27.78
C VAL A 94 16.16 27.31 -27.97
N ARG A 95 16.73 28.02 -26.99
CA ARG A 95 17.04 29.46 -27.13
C ARG A 95 17.91 29.74 -28.36
N ARG A 96 18.97 28.96 -28.56
CA ARG A 96 19.83 29.05 -29.76
C ARG A 96 19.04 28.78 -31.04
N LYS A 97 18.14 27.80 -31.04
CA LYS A 97 17.31 27.46 -32.21
C LYS A 97 16.32 28.57 -32.56
N VAL A 98 15.65 29.15 -31.55
CA VAL A 98 14.70 30.25 -31.72
C VAL A 98 15.39 31.49 -32.29
N THR A 99 16.54 31.89 -31.74
CA THR A 99 17.31 33.03 -32.28
C THR A 99 17.74 32.79 -33.73
N LYS A 100 18.16 31.58 -34.09
CA LYS A 100 18.52 31.23 -35.47
C LYS A 100 17.35 31.19 -36.47
N GLN A 101 16.11 31.06 -36.00
CA GLN A 101 14.93 31.07 -36.86
C GLN A 101 14.34 32.47 -37.03
N ALA A 102 14.55 33.34 -36.03
CA ALA A 102 14.09 34.72 -36.05
C ALA A 102 15.01 35.65 -36.87
N TRP A 103 16.26 35.22 -37.09
CA TRP A 103 17.27 35.89 -37.93
C TRP A 103 17.43 35.10 -39.22
#